data_AF-A0A1S1QY77-F1
#
_entry.id   AF-A0A1S1QY77-F1
#
_cell.length_a   1.000
_cell.length_b   1.000
_cell.length_c   1.000
_cell.angle_alpha   90.00
_cell.angle_beta   90.00
_cell.angle_gamma   90.00
#
_symmetry.space_group_name_H-M   'P 1'
#
loop_
_entity.id
_entity.type
_entity.pdbx_description
1 polymer ?
#
loop_
_entity_poly.entity_id
_entity_poly.type
_entity_poly.pdbx_seq_one_letter_code
_entity_poly.pdbx_strand_id
1 'polypeptide(L)'
;MGRREQLTVEERELISRELSRSRSARFIAKALGRHHSTIAREIDRNGGEKVYRAVDAQARCDALRARPKGRKLVASPALHDAVNAGLAEKWSPKQISERLATDHPDDESMRVSHETIACHEAPDSRVEVGDLHRRVVAATR
;
A
#
# COMPACT_ATOMS: atom_id res chain seq x y z
N MET A 1 -22.95 -9.60 1.80
CA MET A 1 -21.50 -9.79 2.01
C MET A 1 -20.97 -8.51 2.66
N GLY A 2 -20.88 -8.46 3.99
CA GLY A 2 -20.57 -7.22 4.72
C GLY A 2 -19.14 -6.76 4.46
N ARG A 3 -18.94 -5.46 4.22
CA ARG A 3 -17.61 -4.82 4.19
C ARG A 3 -16.86 -5.25 5.45
N ARG A 4 -15.70 -5.91 5.28
CA ARG A 4 -14.79 -6.18 6.40
C ARG A 4 -14.15 -4.85 6.77
N GLU A 5 -14.80 -4.11 7.66
CA GLU A 5 -14.21 -2.91 8.24
C GLU A 5 -12.86 -3.28 8.86
N GLN A 6 -11.84 -2.53 8.44
CA GLN A 6 -10.49 -2.70 8.94
C GLN A 6 -10.43 -2.18 10.36
N LEU A 7 -9.76 -2.93 11.25
CA LEU A 7 -9.50 -2.46 12.60
C LEU A 7 -8.53 -1.27 12.54
N THR A 8 -8.87 -0.19 13.23
CA THR A 8 -8.03 1.01 13.33
C THR A 8 -6.80 0.74 14.21
N VAL A 9 -5.85 1.68 14.22
CA VAL A 9 -4.65 1.58 15.06
C VAL A 9 -5.04 1.53 16.54
N GLU A 10 -5.98 2.38 16.94
CA GLU A 10 -6.48 2.49 18.31
C GLU A 10 -7.15 1.19 18.76
N GLU A 11 -7.97 0.57 17.89
CA GLU A 11 -8.60 -0.72 18.16
C GLU A 11 -7.54 -1.82 18.36
N ARG A 12 -6.47 -1.81 17.55
CA ARG A 12 -5.37 -2.79 17.68
C ARG A 12 -4.56 -2.59 18.95
N GLU A 13 -4.32 -1.36 19.36
CA GLU A 13 -3.68 -1.06 20.63
C GLU A 13 -4.49 -1.55 21.81
N LEU A 14 -5.82 -1.33 21.79
CA LEU A 14 -6.71 -1.80 22.84
C LEU A 14 -6.68 -3.34 22.93
N ILE A 15 -6.73 -4.04 21.79
CA ILE A 15 -6.56 -5.50 21.75
C ILE A 15 -5.25 -5.91 22.43
N SER A 16 -4.13 -5.25 22.09
CA SER A 16 -2.82 -5.57 22.67
C SER A 16 -2.78 -5.35 24.20
N ARG A 17 -3.38 -4.25 24.69
CA ARG A 17 -3.43 -3.96 26.13
C ARG A 17 -4.30 -4.97 26.87
N GLU A 18 -5.46 -5.31 26.33
CA GLU A 18 -6.37 -6.24 26.99
C GLU A 18 -5.88 -7.69 26.95
N LEU A 19 -5.16 -8.10 25.89
CA LEU A 19 -4.47 -9.39 25.86
C LEU A 19 -3.35 -9.48 26.90
N SER A 20 -2.63 -8.39 27.18
CA SER A 20 -1.64 -8.37 28.26
C SER A 20 -2.25 -8.59 29.65
N ARG A 21 -3.56 -8.35 29.79
CA ARG A 21 -4.36 -8.60 30.99
C ARG A 21 -5.06 -9.96 30.96
N SER A 22 -4.70 -10.84 30.02
CA SER A 22 -5.30 -12.17 29.82
C SER A 22 -6.82 -12.13 29.59
N ARG A 23 -7.35 -11.06 29.00
CA ARG A 23 -8.77 -10.97 28.64
C ARG A 23 -9.06 -11.73 27.35
N SER A 24 -10.19 -12.43 27.31
CA SER A 24 -10.60 -13.17 26.12
C SER A 24 -10.98 -12.27 24.94
N ALA A 25 -10.83 -12.76 23.72
CA ALA A 25 -11.26 -12.07 22.50
C ALA A 25 -12.74 -11.63 22.53
N ARG A 26 -13.61 -12.37 23.23
CA ARG A 26 -15.04 -12.04 23.37
C ARG A 26 -15.27 -10.81 24.28
N PHE A 27 -14.47 -10.66 25.33
CA PHE A 27 -14.50 -9.46 26.17
C PHE A 27 -14.04 -8.22 25.40
N ILE A 28 -12.91 -8.35 24.69
CA ILE A 28 -12.33 -7.29 23.88
C ILE A 28 -13.30 -6.84 22.78
N ALA A 29 -13.95 -7.79 22.12
CA ALA A 29 -14.95 -7.52 21.11
C ALA A 29 -16.14 -6.70 21.65
N LYS A 30 -16.62 -7.03 22.86
CA LYS A 30 -17.68 -6.25 23.53
C LYS A 30 -17.21 -4.83 23.86
N ALA A 31 -15.97 -4.66 24.33
CA ALA A 31 -15.40 -3.34 24.63
C ALA A 31 -15.26 -2.46 23.39
N LEU A 32 -14.95 -3.05 22.24
CA LEU A 32 -14.81 -2.36 20.96
C LEU A 32 -16.13 -2.23 20.16
N GLY A 33 -17.22 -2.85 20.62
CA GLY A 33 -18.47 -2.93 19.84
C GLY A 33 -18.31 -3.72 18.53
N ARG A 34 -17.32 -4.62 18.44
CA ARG A 34 -16.99 -5.42 17.25
C ARG A 34 -17.45 -6.87 17.41
N HIS A 35 -17.56 -7.56 16.29
CA HIS A 35 -17.84 -9.00 16.31
C HIS A 35 -16.61 -9.78 16.79
N HIS A 36 -16.79 -10.69 17.74
CA HIS A 36 -15.71 -11.48 18.35
C HIS A 36 -14.87 -12.27 17.34
N SER A 37 -15.46 -12.78 16.24
CA SER A 37 -14.69 -13.47 15.21
C SER A 37 -13.75 -12.55 14.43
N THR A 38 -14.01 -11.24 14.38
CA THR A 38 -13.09 -10.27 13.77
C THR A 38 -11.84 -10.14 14.63
N ILE A 39 -12.03 -10.01 15.94
CA ILE A 39 -10.93 -9.92 16.91
C ILE A 39 -10.12 -11.23 16.94
N ALA A 40 -10.79 -12.39 17.00
CA ALA A 40 -10.10 -13.68 16.99
C ALA A 40 -9.25 -13.88 15.73
N ARG A 41 -9.82 -13.63 14.53
CA ARG A 41 -9.06 -13.75 13.27
C ARG A 41 -7.89 -12.77 13.18
N GLU A 42 -8.03 -11.59 13.76
CA GLU A 42 -6.96 -10.62 13.83
C GLU A 42 -5.82 -11.12 14.73
N ILE A 43 -6.15 -11.64 15.91
CA ILE A 43 -5.18 -12.20 16.85
C ILE A 43 -4.45 -13.39 16.22
N ASP A 44 -5.18 -14.34 15.67
CA ASP A 44 -4.62 -15.54 15.05
C ASP A 44 -3.69 -15.20 13.88
N ARG A 45 -4.06 -14.23 13.05
CA ARG A 45 -3.24 -13.79 11.91
C ARG A 45 -1.92 -13.14 12.34
N ASN A 46 -1.87 -12.55 13.53
CA ASN A 46 -0.71 -11.83 14.02
C ASN A 46 0.08 -12.61 15.09
N GLY A 47 -0.03 -13.95 15.10
CA GLY A 47 0.80 -14.82 15.95
C GLY A 47 0.14 -15.29 17.24
N GLY A 48 -1.16 -15.02 17.42
CA GLY A 48 -1.92 -15.49 18.58
C GLY A 48 -1.80 -14.61 19.83
N GLU A 49 -2.58 -14.93 20.85
CA GLU A 49 -2.79 -14.09 22.04
C GLU A 49 -1.51 -13.69 22.78
N LYS A 50 -0.49 -14.57 22.81
CA LYS A 50 0.77 -14.36 23.54
C LYS A 50 1.78 -13.49 22.79
N VAL A 51 1.71 -13.48 21.47
CA VAL A 51 2.68 -12.81 20.59
C VAL A 51 2.10 -11.54 19.99
N TYR A 52 0.78 -11.35 20.04
CA TYR A 52 0.11 -10.22 19.44
C TYR A 52 0.69 -8.86 19.89
N ARG A 53 1.15 -8.08 18.91
CA ARG A 53 1.56 -6.68 19.08
C ARG A 53 0.81 -5.82 18.06
N ALA A 54 0.26 -4.69 18.52
CA ALA A 54 -0.46 -3.76 17.68
C ALA A 54 0.41 -3.19 16.54
N VAL A 55 1.68 -2.88 16.84
CA VAL A 55 2.65 -2.33 15.88
C VAL A 55 2.90 -3.32 14.74
N ASP A 56 3.13 -4.60 15.05
CA ASP A 56 3.37 -5.63 14.04
C ASP A 56 2.13 -5.90 13.18
N ALA A 57 0.94 -5.88 13.80
CA ALA A 57 -0.33 -6.01 13.10
C ALA A 57 -0.57 -4.84 12.13
N GLN A 58 -0.28 -3.62 12.56
CA GLN A 58 -0.39 -2.42 11.74
C GLN A 58 0.65 -2.43 10.61
N ALA A 59 1.92 -2.69 10.91
CA ALA A 59 2.99 -2.80 9.91
C ALA A 59 2.69 -3.87 8.85
N ARG A 60 2.09 -5.01 9.25
CA ARG A 60 1.63 -6.03 8.30
C ARG A 60 0.48 -5.52 7.43
N CYS A 61 -0.49 -4.82 8.00
CA CYS A 61 -1.56 -4.21 7.22
C CYS A 61 -1.05 -3.15 6.26
N ASP A 62 -0.10 -2.32 6.69
CA ASP A 62 0.52 -1.30 5.85
C ASP A 62 1.40 -1.94 4.78
N ALA A 63 2.15 -3.00 5.07
CA ALA A 63 2.89 -3.76 4.06
C ALA A 63 1.96 -4.41 3.02
N LEU A 64 0.80 -4.92 3.43
CA LEU A 64 -0.21 -5.46 2.51
C LEU A 64 -0.87 -4.37 1.65
N ARG A 65 -1.10 -3.17 2.22
CA ARG A 65 -1.58 -2.00 1.48
C ARG A 65 -0.52 -1.43 0.54
N ALA A 66 0.73 -1.42 0.99
CA ALA A 66 1.90 -0.92 0.29
C ALA A 66 2.46 -1.90 -0.74
N ARG A 67 1.81 -3.06 -0.96
CA ARG A 67 2.14 -3.94 -2.08
C ARG A 67 1.38 -3.44 -3.32
N PRO A 68 1.98 -2.62 -4.21
CA PRO A 68 1.49 -2.56 -5.57
C PRO A 68 1.58 -4.00 -6.10
N LYS A 69 0.42 -4.62 -6.36
CA LYS A 69 0.36 -5.95 -6.97
C LYS A 69 1.33 -5.94 -8.14
N GLY A 70 2.26 -6.90 -8.18
CA GLY A 70 3.35 -6.97 -9.17
C GLY A 70 2.81 -6.53 -10.52
N ARG A 71 3.17 -5.31 -10.92
CA ARG A 71 2.54 -4.64 -12.04
C ARG A 71 2.98 -5.41 -13.27
N LYS A 72 2.07 -5.65 -14.23
CA LYS A 72 2.43 -6.22 -15.55
C LYS A 72 3.69 -5.57 -16.14
N LEU A 73 3.91 -4.28 -15.82
CA LEU A 73 5.10 -3.49 -16.13
C LEU A 73 6.43 -4.17 -15.69
N VAL A 74 6.52 -4.76 -14.50
CA VAL A 74 7.77 -5.40 -14.04
C VAL A 74 8.00 -6.76 -14.72
N ALA A 75 6.93 -7.40 -15.21
CA ALA A 75 7.00 -8.71 -15.85
C ALA A 75 7.32 -8.63 -17.35
N SER A 76 7.08 -7.49 -18.01
CA SER A 76 7.39 -7.26 -19.42
C SER A 76 8.30 -6.03 -19.58
N PRO A 77 9.62 -6.24 -19.79
CA PRO A 77 10.58 -5.14 -20.00
C PRO A 77 10.18 -4.20 -21.14
N ALA A 78 9.65 -4.75 -22.24
CA ALA A 78 9.22 -3.96 -23.40
C ALA A 78 8.08 -2.98 -23.06
N LEU A 79 7.11 -3.41 -22.23
CA LEU A 79 6.02 -2.55 -21.79
C LEU A 79 6.51 -1.48 -20.82
N HIS A 80 7.44 -1.83 -19.93
CA HIS A 80 8.06 -0.88 -19.01
C HIS A 80 8.82 0.22 -19.74
N ASP A 81 9.63 -0.15 -20.74
CA ASP A 81 10.42 0.80 -21.51
C ASP A 81 9.54 1.74 -22.33
N ALA A 82 8.46 1.22 -22.93
CA ALA A 82 7.50 2.03 -23.68
C ALA A 82 6.72 3.02 -22.76
N VAL A 83 6.36 2.60 -21.54
CA VAL A 83 5.74 3.50 -20.55
C VAL A 83 6.72 4.58 -20.09
N ASN A 84 7.98 4.23 -19.82
CA ASN A 84 9.00 5.19 -19.40
C ASN A 84 9.36 6.18 -20.51
N ALA A 85 9.39 5.75 -21.77
CA ALA A 85 9.56 6.63 -22.91
C ALA A 85 8.43 7.66 -22.99
N GLY A 86 7.16 7.22 -22.86
CA GLY A 86 6.01 8.13 -22.84
C GLY A 86 6.03 9.11 -21.66
N LEU A 87 6.45 8.67 -20.47
CA LEU A 87 6.60 9.55 -19.31
C LEU A 87 7.74 10.57 -19.49
N ALA A 88 8.86 10.18 -20.10
CA ALA A 88 9.97 11.08 -20.43
C ALA A 88 9.56 12.17 -21.43
N GLU A 89 8.63 11.85 -22.33
CA GLU A 89 8.00 12.80 -23.26
C GLU A 89 6.86 13.63 -22.63
N LYS A 90 6.65 13.51 -21.31
CA LYS A 90 5.60 14.20 -20.54
C LYS A 90 4.17 13.87 -21.00
N TRP A 91 3.96 12.68 -21.55
CA TRP A 91 2.62 12.23 -21.87
C TRP A 91 1.85 11.87 -20.60
N SER A 92 0.56 12.15 -20.59
CA SER A 92 -0.31 11.73 -19.49
C SER A 92 -0.48 10.20 -19.46
N PRO A 93 -0.73 9.59 -18.30
CA PRO A 93 -1.00 8.15 -18.18
C PRO A 93 -2.09 7.62 -19.12
N LYS A 94 -3.08 8.45 -19.45
CA LYS A 94 -4.14 8.13 -20.41
C LYS A 94 -3.61 8.05 -21.85
N GLN A 95 -2.82 9.03 -22.26
CA GLN A 95 -2.22 9.07 -23.59
C GLN A 95 -1.27 7.89 -23.82
N ILE A 96 -0.48 7.53 -22.80
CA ILE A 96 0.42 6.38 -22.88
C ILE A 96 -0.38 5.08 -23.06
N SER A 97 -1.45 4.89 -22.28
CA SER A 97 -2.35 3.72 -22.38
C SER A 97 -3.01 3.60 -23.77
N GLU A 98 -3.55 4.70 -24.29
CA GLU A 98 -4.19 4.75 -25.60
C GLU A 98 -3.18 4.52 -26.73
N ARG A 99 -1.98 5.07 -26.61
CA ARG A 99 -0.92 4.91 -27.61
C ARG A 99 -0.40 3.48 -27.68
N LEU A 100 -0.16 2.85 -26.53
CA LEU A 100 0.25 1.45 -26.45
C LEU A 100 -0.79 0.51 -27.07
N ALA A 101 -2.07 0.77 -26.84
CA ALA A 101 -3.16 0.01 -27.47
C ALA A 101 -3.28 0.24 -28.99
N THR A 102 -2.87 1.42 -29.47
CA THR A 102 -2.91 1.78 -30.90
C THR A 102 -1.72 1.21 -31.67
N ASP A 103 -0.52 1.31 -31.10
CA ASP A 103 0.74 0.89 -31.73
C ASP A 103 0.91 -0.65 -31.67
N HIS A 104 0.24 -1.32 -30.72
CA HIS A 104 0.28 -2.77 -30.54
C HIS A 104 -1.14 -3.39 -30.47
N PRO A 105 -1.91 -3.38 -31.57
CA PRO A 105 -3.30 -3.86 -31.56
C PRO A 105 -3.41 -5.35 -31.24
N ASP A 106 -2.43 -6.15 -31.71
CA ASP A 106 -2.43 -7.62 -31.64
C ASP A 106 -1.71 -8.18 -30.39
N ASP A 107 -1.05 -7.33 -29.59
CA ASP A 107 -0.31 -7.76 -28.40
C ASP A 107 -1.07 -7.39 -27.11
N GLU A 108 -1.78 -8.36 -26.54
CA GLU A 108 -2.49 -8.20 -25.27
C GLU A 108 -1.57 -7.93 -24.07
N SER A 109 -0.29 -8.28 -24.17
CA SER A 109 0.69 -8.01 -23.11
C SER A 109 1.02 -6.52 -23.00
N MET A 110 0.80 -5.75 -24.07
CA MET A 110 1.02 -4.30 -24.13
C MET A 110 -0.19 -3.48 -23.61
N ARG A 111 -1.27 -4.15 -23.21
CA ARG A 111 -2.48 -3.49 -22.67
C ARG A 111 -2.33 -3.21 -21.17
N VAL A 112 -2.20 -1.94 -20.83
CA VAL A 112 -2.13 -1.45 -19.45
C VAL A 112 -3.13 -0.30 -19.22
N SER A 113 -3.81 -0.31 -18.07
CA SER A 113 -4.73 0.78 -17.69
C SER A 113 -3.96 2.04 -17.31
N HIS A 114 -4.50 3.21 -17.64
CA HIS A 114 -3.97 4.51 -17.27
C HIS A 114 -3.86 4.70 -15.75
N GLU A 115 -4.70 4.06 -14.94
CA GLU A 115 -4.54 4.04 -13.47
C GLU A 115 -3.27 3.30 -13.03
N THR A 116 -2.88 2.25 -13.76
CA THR A 116 -1.67 1.48 -13.50
C THR A 116 -0.42 2.28 -13.84
N ILE A 117 -0.47 3.08 -14.92
CA ILE A 117 0.60 4.02 -15.28
C ILE A 117 0.66 5.19 -14.29
N ALA A 118 -0.47 5.78 -13.90
CA ALA A 118 -0.52 6.86 -12.92
C ALA A 118 0.03 6.44 -11.55
N CYS A 119 -0.32 5.24 -11.09
CA CYS A 119 0.29 4.68 -9.88
C CYS A 119 1.80 4.42 -10.05
N HIS A 120 2.32 4.26 -11.27
CA HIS A 120 3.74 3.92 -11.54
C HIS A 120 4.61 5.17 -11.53
N GLU A 121 4.07 6.27 -12.05
CA GLU A 121 4.67 7.61 -11.96
C GLU A 121 4.72 8.13 -10.51
N ALA A 122 3.87 7.61 -9.61
CA ALA A 122 3.91 7.98 -8.21
C ALA A 122 5.35 7.77 -7.67
N PRO A 123 6.00 8.84 -7.16
CA PRO A 123 7.38 8.75 -6.73
C PRO A 123 7.49 7.64 -5.69
N ASP A 124 8.36 6.67 -5.96
CA ASP A 124 8.73 5.64 -4.99
C ASP A 124 9.33 6.37 -3.79
N SER A 125 8.52 6.62 -2.76
CA SER A 125 8.86 7.42 -1.58
C SER A 125 9.82 6.68 -0.64
N ARG A 126 10.68 5.84 -1.21
CA ARG A 126 11.69 5.02 -0.57
C ARG A 126 13.12 5.46 -0.91
N VAL A 127 13.31 6.70 -1.36
CA VAL A 127 14.62 7.34 -1.47
C VAL A 127 14.78 8.39 -0.37
N GLU A 128 15.55 8.02 0.63
CA GLU A 128 16.35 8.86 1.55
C GLU A 128 15.69 10.11 2.19
N VAL A 129 15.22 9.92 3.44
CA VAL A 129 15.30 10.97 4.46
C VAL A 129 16.78 11.16 4.85
N GLY A 130 17.49 12.00 4.11
CA GLY A 130 18.89 12.25 4.38
C GLY A 130 19.56 13.25 3.46
N ASP A 131 19.03 14.48 3.36
CA ASP A 131 19.88 15.69 3.32
C ASP A 131 19.03 16.97 3.27
N LEU A 132 18.75 17.51 4.45
CA LEU A 132 18.27 18.88 4.62
C LEU A 132 19.34 19.68 5.38
N HIS A 133 20.46 20.02 4.71
CA HIS A 133 21.33 21.08 5.22
C HIS A 133 22.26 21.73 4.17
N ARG A 134 21.75 22.71 3.40
CA ARG A 134 22.40 24.03 3.26
C ARG A 134 21.52 25.07 2.57
N ARG A 135 20.81 25.81 3.42
CA ARG A 135 20.73 27.28 3.47
C ARG A 135 20.69 28.04 2.14
N VAL A 136 19.49 28.54 1.88
CA VAL A 136 19.22 29.92 1.45
C VAL A 136 20.23 30.90 2.07
N VAL A 137 20.89 31.71 1.23
CA VAL A 137 21.24 33.15 1.38
C VAL A 137 22.34 33.47 0.37
N ALA A 138 22.01 34.25 -0.66
CA ALA A 138 22.82 35.34 -1.21
C ALA A 138 22.18 35.89 -2.50
N ALA A 139 21.01 36.52 -2.37
CA ALA A 139 20.70 37.68 -3.20
C ALA A 139 21.27 38.88 -2.44
N THR A 140 22.31 39.52 -2.98
CA THR A 140 22.63 40.96 -2.95
C THR A 140 24.06 41.12 -3.49
N ARG A 141 24.20 41.43 -4.78
CA ARG A 141 25.13 42.47 -5.24
C ARG A 141 24.79 42.91 -6.65
#